data_AF-A0AB40C8W9-F1
#
_entry.id   AF-A0AB40C8W9-F1
#
_cell.length_a   1.000
_cell.length_b   1.000
_cell.length_c   1.000
_cell.angle_alpha   90.00
_cell.angle_beta   90.00
_cell.angle_gamma   90.00
#
_symmetry.space_group_name_H-M   'P 1'
#
loop_
_entity.id
_entity.type
_entity.pdbx_description
1 polymer ?
#
loop_
_entity_poly.entity_id
_entity_poly.type
_entity_poly.pdbx_seq_one_letter_code
_entity_poly.pdbx_strand_id
1 'polypeptide(L)'
;MLSITLPQPLTIHYPKQTKKKTPIQVHAKKTITTHHPHKPQPSSLTTQPSPPSTTTTFMATTTLIINSKTTTITILCTSVTLLIFLCYKTITRWLRRRCLSLPPGPAGVPIFGNLLTLNPELHTHFATLAKTHGPIFTIKLGNRLAIVISGVDMAKEVLRLQDDNFANRIIPAAAKTMEYIKSNIVSSPNGPTLRLLRKICVREMLGKASLDRVYWLRQREMKSLLIHLEEMAGEAVDVGAQMFLMVMNVITSMLWGGVVEGEEKRKEVGKEFREVVGDITEMLGKPNLSDFFPRLERFDVQGIQRKMKEKLVRLDGIFERIIEERKKNGGDGCEDKDFLGFMLRMEKDGGGDDNSKSGATTPFTINHVKALLMDMVVGGTETTSNTVEWAMAELIQKPEMMKKAQQELEQVVGKDNMVEESHLPKLTYLGAVIKEVLRLHPALPLLVPHCPNSTCTINGYTIPQGSQVFVNVWAIHRDPAIWENPLEFKPERFLGIDGSKWDFTGNDFRYFPFGSGRRICAGIPMAERIVGYALASLLHSFDWNLPEGTKLDLSERFGIVLKKATPLVAVPTPKLSHEVLAS
;
A
#
# COMPACT_ATOMS: atom_id res chain seq x y z
N MET A 1 17.80 25.90 19.83
CA MET A 1 16.44 25.34 19.64
C MET A 1 15.78 26.15 18.54
N LEU A 2 15.19 25.51 17.54
CA LEU A 2 14.38 26.16 16.50
C LEU A 2 13.22 25.22 16.20
N SER A 3 11.99 25.74 16.19
CA SER A 3 10.79 24.92 16.04
C SER A 3 10.55 24.59 14.58
N ILE A 4 10.48 23.31 14.23
CA ILE A 4 10.04 22.87 12.90
C ILE A 4 8.54 22.62 12.98
N THR A 5 7.76 23.58 12.48
CA THR A 5 6.30 23.47 12.40
C THR A 5 5.94 22.45 11.32
N LEU A 6 5.79 21.19 11.72
CA LEU A 6 5.18 20.17 10.87
C LEU A 6 3.69 20.54 10.64
N PRO A 7 3.14 20.37 9.43
CA PRO A 7 1.72 20.52 9.21
C PRO A 7 0.94 19.51 10.05
N GLN A 8 -0.18 19.94 10.63
CA GLN A 8 -1.02 19.04 11.43
C GLN A 8 -1.68 17.96 10.56
N PRO A 9 -1.83 16.72 11.06
CA PRO A 9 -2.65 15.72 10.39
C PRO A 9 -4.12 16.13 10.47
N LEU A 10 -4.78 16.25 9.31
CA LEU A 10 -6.22 16.49 9.25
C LEU A 10 -6.98 15.30 9.85
N THR A 11 -7.80 15.57 10.87
CA THR A 11 -8.64 14.55 11.50
C THR A 11 -9.89 14.35 10.67
N ILE A 12 -10.09 13.13 10.15
CA ILE A 12 -11.33 12.76 9.44
C ILE A 12 -12.48 12.76 10.46
N HIS A 13 -13.38 13.74 10.33
CA HIS A 13 -14.53 13.91 11.21
C HIS A 13 -15.72 13.06 10.75
N TYR A 14 -15.84 11.85 11.28
CA TYR A 14 -17.10 11.10 11.25
C TYR A 14 -18.13 11.74 12.20
N PRO A 15 -19.42 11.80 11.84
CA PRO A 15 -20.45 12.43 12.67
C PRO A 15 -20.71 11.64 13.95
N LYS A 16 -20.64 12.31 15.11
CA LYS A 16 -20.92 11.71 16.41
C LYS A 16 -22.40 11.83 16.77
N GLN A 17 -23.13 10.71 16.74
CA GLN A 17 -24.42 10.62 17.43
C GLN A 17 -24.23 10.70 18.96
N THR A 18 -25.08 11.49 19.62
CA THR A 18 -25.01 11.73 21.07
C THR A 18 -25.67 10.61 21.87
N LYS A 19 -24.92 9.92 22.75
CA LYS A 19 -25.49 9.06 23.81
C LYS A 19 -25.44 9.78 25.16
N LYS A 20 -26.61 9.89 25.81
CA LYS A 20 -26.74 10.36 27.20
C LYS A 20 -26.02 9.39 28.16
N LYS A 21 -25.47 9.91 29.26
CA LYS A 21 -24.92 9.10 30.36
C LYS A 21 -25.92 8.99 31.51
N THR A 22 -25.99 7.81 32.11
CA THR A 22 -26.58 7.55 33.44
C THR A 22 -25.57 6.75 34.26
N PRO A 23 -25.35 7.06 35.55
CA PRO A 23 -24.37 6.36 36.38
C PRO A 23 -24.98 5.15 37.11
N ILE A 24 -24.16 4.13 37.36
CA ILE A 24 -24.45 3.05 38.32
C ILE A 24 -23.23 2.89 39.23
N GLN A 25 -23.46 2.79 40.53
CA GLN A 25 -22.43 2.53 41.55
C GLN A 25 -22.24 1.01 41.75
N VAL A 26 -21.07 0.61 42.27
CA VAL A 26 -20.87 -0.72 42.87
C VAL A 26 -20.21 -0.54 44.24
N HIS A 27 -20.73 -1.21 45.26
CA HIS A 27 -20.21 -1.18 46.63
C HIS A 27 -19.02 -2.12 46.85
N ALA A 28 -18.20 -1.80 47.85
CA ALA A 28 -17.36 -2.76 48.57
C ALA A 28 -17.59 -2.63 50.09
N LYS A 29 -17.67 -3.75 50.83
CA LYS A 29 -17.96 -3.77 52.28
C LYS A 29 -16.67 -3.81 53.14
N LYS A 30 -16.77 -3.30 54.37
CA LYS A 30 -15.79 -3.48 55.47
C LYS A 30 -16.07 -4.76 56.29
N THR A 31 -15.06 -5.26 57.03
CA THR A 31 -15.07 -5.84 58.41
C THR A 31 -13.65 -6.43 58.74
N ILE A 32 -12.94 -6.34 59.89
CA ILE A 32 -13.16 -6.05 61.34
C ILE A 32 -13.27 -7.35 62.19
N THR A 33 -12.45 -7.71 63.20
CA THR A 33 -11.29 -7.07 63.92
C THR A 33 -10.40 -8.12 64.63
N THR A 34 -9.29 -7.66 65.26
CA THR A 34 -8.53 -8.29 66.40
C THR A 34 -7.83 -9.66 66.18
N HIS A 35 -6.77 -10.10 66.90
CA HIS A 35 -6.28 -9.87 68.29
C HIS A 35 -4.72 -9.89 68.45
N HIS A 36 -4.25 -9.61 69.68
CA HIS A 36 -2.86 -9.69 70.22
C HIS A 36 -2.78 -10.82 71.30
N PRO A 37 -1.65 -11.13 71.99
CA PRO A 37 -0.19 -10.96 71.69
C PRO A 37 0.66 -12.24 72.01
N HIS A 38 2.00 -12.22 71.86
CA HIS A 38 2.99 -12.63 72.91
C HIS A 38 4.48 -12.45 72.49
N LYS A 39 5.41 -12.59 73.46
CA LYS A 39 6.90 -12.48 73.41
C LYS A 39 7.54 -13.88 73.70
N PRO A 40 8.86 -14.17 73.45
CA PRO A 40 10.02 -13.41 73.98
C PRO A 40 11.29 -13.32 73.09
N GLN A 41 12.37 -12.78 73.70
CA GLN A 41 13.78 -12.58 73.26
C GLN A 41 14.68 -13.79 73.68
N PRO A 42 16.04 -13.84 73.53
CA PRO A 42 17.07 -12.80 73.20
C PRO A 42 17.92 -13.17 71.93
N SER A 43 19.08 -12.58 71.54
CA SER A 43 20.15 -11.87 72.27
C SER A 43 21.09 -11.00 71.39
N SER A 44 21.59 -9.88 71.97
CA SER A 44 22.93 -9.22 71.93
C SER A 44 23.89 -9.31 70.69
N LEU A 45 24.77 -8.34 70.39
CA LEU A 45 25.38 -7.25 71.18
C LEU A 45 25.39 -5.86 70.47
N THR A 46 25.57 -4.85 71.32
CA THR A 46 26.32 -3.57 71.21
C THR A 46 27.42 -3.46 70.11
N THR A 47 27.88 -2.27 69.68
CA THR A 47 28.01 -0.96 70.40
C THR A 47 27.95 0.27 69.48
N GLN A 48 27.65 1.45 70.03
CA GLN A 48 27.87 2.78 69.43
C GLN A 48 29.04 3.49 70.20
N PRO A 49 29.60 4.63 69.73
CA PRO A 49 29.03 5.94 70.10
C PRO A 49 29.12 7.02 68.99
N SER A 50 28.75 8.26 69.31
CA SER A 50 28.62 9.39 68.38
C SER A 50 29.42 10.67 68.80
N PRO A 51 28.94 11.93 68.71
CA PRO A 51 29.64 13.02 67.99
C PRO A 51 30.24 14.09 68.94
N PRO A 52 30.55 15.35 68.51
CA PRO A 52 29.51 16.38 68.39
C PRO A 52 29.75 17.45 67.26
N SER A 53 29.09 18.61 67.40
CA SER A 53 29.05 19.79 66.51
C SER A 53 30.27 20.73 66.70
N THR A 54 30.41 21.96 66.15
CA THR A 54 29.41 23.00 65.79
C THR A 54 29.97 24.10 64.84
N THR A 55 29.07 24.83 64.18
CA THR A 55 29.12 26.25 63.72
C THR A 55 30.35 26.83 63.00
N THR A 56 30.14 27.41 61.80
CA THR A 56 30.35 28.85 61.50
C THR A 56 29.82 29.21 60.11
N THR A 57 29.13 30.36 60.00
CA THR A 57 28.67 30.95 58.73
C THR A 57 29.69 31.94 58.21
N PHE A 58 30.09 31.85 56.94
CA PHE A 58 30.71 32.97 56.22
C PHE A 58 30.33 32.96 54.74
N MET A 59 30.27 34.14 54.13
CA MET A 59 29.83 34.30 52.74
C MET A 59 30.90 33.87 51.74
N ALA A 60 30.52 33.00 50.80
CA ALA A 60 31.10 32.97 49.47
C ALA A 60 30.00 32.62 48.46
N THR A 61 29.73 33.51 47.51
CA THR A 61 28.95 33.18 46.32
C THR A 61 29.78 32.23 45.46
N THR A 62 29.57 30.92 45.60
CA THR A 62 30.28 29.87 44.85
C THR A 62 29.84 29.83 43.38
N THR A 63 30.22 30.88 42.67
CA THR A 63 30.69 30.87 41.28
C THR A 63 29.94 29.90 40.37
N LEU A 64 28.66 30.21 40.10
CA LEU A 64 27.92 29.70 38.93
C LEU A 64 28.42 30.37 37.64
N ILE A 65 29.74 30.59 37.55
CA ILE A 65 30.47 30.96 36.35
C ILE A 65 31.08 29.66 35.83
N ILE A 66 30.22 28.82 35.24
CA ILE A 66 30.69 27.81 34.29
C ILE A 66 31.45 28.59 33.22
N ASN A 67 32.78 28.45 33.23
CA ASN A 67 33.70 29.42 32.61
C ASN A 67 33.31 29.64 31.14
N SER A 68 32.73 30.80 30.84
CA SER A 68 32.07 31.05 29.56
C SER A 68 33.04 30.92 28.38
N LYS A 69 34.31 31.28 28.60
CA LYS A 69 35.40 31.06 27.65
C LYS A 69 35.61 29.57 27.39
N THR A 70 35.67 28.74 28.43
CA THR A 70 35.79 27.27 28.29
C THR A 70 34.60 26.67 27.55
N THR A 71 33.36 27.05 27.89
CA THR A 71 32.17 26.56 27.18
C THR A 71 32.18 26.99 25.71
N THR A 72 32.57 28.23 25.42
CA THR A 72 32.72 28.74 24.04
C THR A 72 33.81 27.99 23.28
N ILE A 73 34.95 27.71 23.90
CA ILE A 73 36.04 26.92 23.32
C ILE A 73 35.58 25.49 23.01
N THR A 74 34.87 24.82 23.92
CA THR A 74 34.34 23.46 23.68
C THR A 74 33.31 23.45 22.55
N ILE A 75 32.42 24.45 22.47
CA ILE A 75 31.48 24.63 21.35
C ILE A 75 32.23 24.90 20.04
N LEU A 76 33.26 25.75 20.04
CA LEU A 76 34.07 26.03 18.86
C LEU A 76 34.80 24.78 18.37
N CYS A 77 35.52 24.07 19.25
CA CYS A 77 36.24 22.85 18.91
C CYS A 77 35.31 21.72 18.43
N THR A 78 34.11 21.56 19.02
CA THR A 78 33.12 20.59 18.52
C THR A 78 32.51 21.01 17.19
N SER A 79 32.29 22.30 16.95
CA SER A 79 31.83 22.80 15.64
C SER A 79 32.89 22.63 14.54
N VAL A 80 34.17 22.88 14.83
CA VAL A 80 35.29 22.74 13.89
C VAL A 80 35.58 21.28 13.59
N THR A 81 35.58 20.39 14.59
CA THR A 81 35.73 18.94 14.35
C THR A 81 34.55 18.35 13.58
N LEU A 82 33.32 18.82 13.83
CA LEU A 82 32.15 18.47 13.03
C LEU A 82 32.28 18.98 11.58
N LEU A 83 32.76 20.21 11.38
CA LEU A 83 33.01 20.78 10.05
C LEU A 83 34.06 19.96 9.28
N ILE A 84 35.21 19.67 9.91
CA ILE A 84 36.27 18.83 9.32
C ILE A 84 35.74 17.43 8.98
N PHE A 85 34.94 16.81 9.86
CA PHE A 85 34.30 15.53 9.59
C PHE A 85 33.32 15.60 8.41
N LEU A 86 32.54 16.69 8.28
CA LEU A 86 31.64 16.93 7.14
C LEU A 86 32.42 17.17 5.84
N CYS A 87 33.52 17.92 5.87
CA CYS A 87 34.43 18.12 4.75
C CYS A 87 35.07 16.81 4.31
N TYR A 88 35.66 16.03 5.23
CA TYR A 88 36.19 14.70 4.95
C TYR A 88 35.12 13.76 4.37
N LYS A 89 33.91 13.76 4.94
CA LYS A 89 32.75 12.98 4.46
C LYS A 89 32.19 13.45 3.12
N THR A 90 32.40 14.69 2.70
CA THR A 90 31.97 15.18 1.39
C THR A 90 33.05 14.91 0.34
N ILE A 91 34.32 15.20 0.62
CA ILE A 91 35.47 14.91 -0.24
C ILE A 91 35.56 13.40 -0.55
N THR A 92 35.55 12.53 0.47
CA THR A 92 35.60 11.06 0.24
C THR A 92 34.38 10.52 -0.53
N ARG A 93 33.20 11.12 -0.34
CA ARG A 93 31.99 10.79 -1.13
C ARG A 93 32.06 11.32 -2.56
N TRP A 94 32.72 12.45 -2.80
CA TRP A 94 32.94 13.04 -4.12
C TRP A 94 33.96 12.23 -4.92
N LEU A 95 35.07 11.83 -4.29
CA LEU A 95 36.05 10.89 -4.86
C LEU A 95 35.39 9.55 -5.23
N ARG A 96 34.64 8.91 -4.32
CA ARG A 96 33.87 7.69 -4.65
C ARG A 96 32.83 7.89 -5.76
N ARG A 97 32.27 9.11 -5.92
CA ARG A 97 31.37 9.48 -7.02
C ARG A 97 32.09 9.72 -8.36
N ARG A 98 33.42 9.87 -8.37
CA ARG A 98 34.25 9.89 -9.59
C ARG A 98 34.78 8.50 -9.94
N CYS A 99 35.04 7.63 -8.95
CA CYS A 99 35.44 6.24 -9.18
C CYS A 99 34.30 5.30 -9.61
N LEU A 100 33.04 5.67 -9.34
CA LEU A 100 31.85 4.91 -9.78
C LEU A 100 31.09 5.76 -10.81
N SER A 101 30.80 5.19 -11.97
CA SER A 101 30.00 5.84 -13.03
C SER A 101 28.50 5.88 -12.68
N LEU A 102 28.14 6.45 -11.52
CA LEU A 102 26.73 6.56 -11.12
C LEU A 102 25.95 7.45 -12.11
N PRO A 103 24.63 7.21 -12.31
CA PRO A 103 23.79 8.12 -13.08
C PRO A 103 23.87 9.57 -12.57
N PRO A 104 23.73 10.59 -13.44
CA PRO A 104 23.69 12.00 -13.06
C PRO A 104 22.55 12.28 -12.08
N GLY A 105 22.47 13.46 -11.46
CA GLY A 105 21.35 13.78 -10.58
C GLY A 105 21.57 15.00 -9.69
N PRO A 106 20.52 15.42 -8.95
CA PRO A 106 20.55 16.66 -8.18
C PRO A 106 21.56 16.62 -7.04
N ALA A 107 22.24 17.75 -6.80
CA ALA A 107 23.13 17.91 -5.67
C ALA A 107 22.34 17.77 -4.35
N GLY A 108 22.75 16.81 -3.51
CA GLY A 108 22.16 16.58 -2.20
C GLY A 108 23.05 17.10 -1.08
N VAL A 109 22.43 17.71 -0.06
CA VAL A 109 23.13 18.26 1.11
C VAL A 109 23.80 17.15 1.95
N PRO A 110 24.82 17.48 2.77
CA PRO A 110 25.43 16.51 3.67
C PRO A 110 24.40 15.82 4.58
N ILE A 111 24.59 14.52 4.80
CA ILE A 111 23.74 13.63 5.62
C ILE A 111 22.34 13.38 5.04
N PHE A 112 21.55 14.41 4.74
CA PHE A 112 20.16 14.26 4.30
C PHE A 112 19.99 13.96 2.80
N GLY A 113 21.01 14.26 1.97
CA GLY A 113 20.90 14.09 0.53
C GLY A 113 19.88 15.07 -0.05
N ASN A 114 18.87 14.56 -0.76
CA ASN A 114 17.82 15.35 -1.39
C ASN A 114 16.52 15.38 -0.58
N LEU A 115 16.47 14.80 0.63
CA LEU A 115 15.24 14.74 1.44
C LEU A 115 14.62 16.12 1.73
N LEU A 116 15.45 17.16 1.89
CA LEU A 116 14.99 18.53 2.17
C LEU A 116 14.48 19.28 0.92
N THR A 117 14.69 18.73 -0.27
CA THR A 117 14.25 19.29 -1.56
C THR A 117 13.23 18.39 -2.27
N LEU A 118 12.76 17.35 -1.58
CA LEU A 118 11.87 16.32 -2.11
C LEU A 118 10.41 16.78 -1.99
N ASN A 119 9.71 16.95 -3.11
CA ASN A 119 8.26 17.16 -3.12
C ASN A 119 7.55 15.82 -2.79
N PRO A 120 6.54 15.79 -1.90
CA PRO A 120 5.73 14.58 -1.63
C PRO A 120 5.13 13.90 -2.87
N GLU A 121 4.81 14.67 -3.91
CA GLU A 121 4.33 14.18 -5.21
C GLU A 121 5.50 13.60 -6.03
N LEU A 122 6.04 12.47 -5.58
CA LEU A 122 7.31 11.91 -6.07
C LEU A 122 7.30 11.64 -7.57
N HIS A 123 6.19 11.21 -8.15
CA HIS A 123 6.10 10.83 -9.57
C HIS A 123 6.25 12.03 -10.52
N THR A 124 5.55 13.14 -10.24
CA THR A 124 5.66 14.39 -11.01
C THR A 124 7.01 15.09 -10.77
N HIS A 125 7.50 15.05 -9.53
CA HIS A 125 8.81 15.59 -9.16
C HIS A 125 9.95 14.83 -9.85
N PHE A 126 9.88 13.50 -9.90
CA PHE A 126 10.84 12.66 -10.60
C PHE A 126 10.75 12.84 -12.13
N ALA A 127 9.55 12.99 -12.69
CA ALA A 127 9.37 13.33 -14.11
C ALA A 127 9.97 14.70 -14.46
N THR A 128 9.93 15.65 -13.52
CA THR A 128 10.57 16.97 -13.67
C THR A 128 12.09 16.87 -13.62
N LEU A 129 12.64 16.09 -12.68
CA LEU A 129 14.10 15.84 -12.59
C LEU A 129 14.65 15.05 -13.78
N ALA A 130 13.84 14.18 -14.41
CA ALA A 130 14.22 13.48 -15.64
C ALA A 130 14.50 14.46 -16.80
N LYS A 131 13.79 15.60 -16.86
CA LYS A 131 14.02 16.63 -17.88
C LYS A 131 15.36 17.37 -17.71
N THR A 132 15.91 17.43 -16.49
CA THR A 132 17.18 18.14 -16.21
C THR A 132 18.38 17.21 -16.04
N HIS A 133 18.16 15.92 -15.78
CA HIS A 133 19.23 14.94 -15.56
C HIS A 133 19.21 13.76 -16.54
N GLY A 134 18.23 13.69 -17.43
CA GLY A 134 18.05 12.59 -18.38
C GLY A 134 17.21 11.43 -17.82
N PRO A 135 16.91 10.43 -18.66
CA PRO A 135 15.93 9.37 -18.37
C PRO A 135 16.41 8.31 -17.36
N ILE A 136 17.63 8.42 -16.85
CA ILE A 136 18.13 7.67 -15.69
C ILE A 136 18.97 8.58 -14.79
N PHE A 137 18.61 8.70 -13.51
CA PHE A 137 19.27 9.62 -12.58
C PHE A 137 19.29 9.14 -11.12
N THR A 138 20.20 9.70 -10.33
CA THR A 138 20.50 9.33 -8.93
C THR A 138 19.94 10.36 -7.95
N ILE A 139 19.16 9.89 -6.97
CA ILE A 139 18.73 10.64 -5.77
C ILE A 139 19.40 10.04 -4.52
N LYS A 140 19.61 10.84 -3.48
CA LYS A 140 19.98 10.36 -2.13
C LYS A 140 18.87 10.64 -1.13
N LEU A 141 18.33 9.57 -0.55
CA LEU A 141 17.29 9.64 0.48
C LEU A 141 17.95 9.36 1.84
N GLY A 142 18.56 10.40 2.42
CA GLY A 142 19.40 10.28 3.62
C GLY A 142 20.65 9.45 3.35
N ASN A 143 20.77 8.29 4.02
CA ASN A 143 21.83 7.32 3.77
C ASN A 143 21.50 6.32 2.64
N ARG A 144 20.28 6.30 2.09
CA ARG A 144 19.91 5.44 0.95
C ARG A 144 20.35 6.08 -0.38
N LEU A 145 20.83 5.23 -1.29
CA LEU A 145 20.99 5.56 -2.70
C LEU A 145 19.71 5.14 -3.43
N ALA A 146 19.08 6.07 -4.13
CA ALA A 146 17.95 5.83 -5.00
C ALA A 146 18.34 6.14 -6.45
N ILE A 147 17.85 5.34 -7.38
CA ILE A 147 18.01 5.51 -8.82
C ILE A 147 16.60 5.53 -9.40
N VAL A 148 16.36 6.47 -10.31
CA VAL A 148 15.07 6.68 -10.95
C VAL A 148 15.24 6.48 -12.44
N ILE A 149 14.39 5.64 -13.01
CA ILE A 149 14.31 5.35 -14.44
C ILE A 149 13.02 5.94 -14.98
N SER A 150 13.09 6.68 -16.07
CA SER A 150 11.96 7.37 -16.70
C SER A 150 11.98 7.25 -18.23
N GLY A 151 12.73 6.29 -18.78
CA GLY A 151 12.80 5.99 -20.22
C GLY A 151 12.69 4.50 -20.51
N VAL A 152 12.13 4.19 -21.68
CA VAL A 152 11.72 2.85 -22.15
C VAL A 152 12.84 1.82 -22.08
N ASP A 153 14.01 2.12 -22.66
CA ASP A 153 15.08 1.13 -22.82
C ASP A 153 15.71 0.73 -21.48
N MET A 154 15.94 1.67 -20.57
CA MET A 154 16.42 1.36 -19.21
C MET A 154 15.35 0.64 -18.38
N ALA A 155 14.06 0.92 -18.60
CA ALA A 155 12.98 0.18 -17.94
C ALA A 155 12.94 -1.29 -18.43
N LYS A 156 13.11 -1.50 -19.74
CA LYS A 156 13.28 -2.83 -20.36
C LYS A 156 14.55 -3.53 -19.88
N GLU A 157 15.65 -2.83 -19.74
CA GLU A 157 16.92 -3.39 -19.25
C GLU A 157 16.76 -3.89 -17.80
N VAL A 158 16.20 -3.08 -16.91
CA VAL A 158 15.96 -3.44 -15.49
C VAL A 158 14.88 -4.49 -15.30
N LEU A 159 13.74 -4.38 -15.99
CA LEU A 159 12.56 -5.22 -15.73
C LEU A 159 12.44 -6.46 -16.63
N ARG A 160 13.26 -6.58 -17.70
CA ARG A 160 13.23 -7.75 -18.60
C ARG A 160 14.60 -8.36 -18.89
N LEU A 161 15.64 -7.56 -19.14
CA LEU A 161 16.96 -8.11 -19.51
C LEU A 161 17.79 -8.54 -18.29
N GLN A 162 17.71 -7.78 -17.19
CA GLN A 162 18.38 -8.06 -15.92
C GLN A 162 17.37 -8.43 -14.80
N ASP A 163 16.21 -8.97 -15.18
CA ASP A 163 15.04 -9.08 -14.30
C ASP A 163 15.27 -9.94 -13.05
N ASP A 164 16.17 -10.93 -13.12
CA ASP A 164 16.59 -11.76 -11.99
C ASP A 164 17.37 -10.97 -10.94
N ASN A 165 18.23 -10.04 -11.38
CA ASN A 165 19.04 -9.19 -10.51
C ASN A 165 18.15 -8.17 -9.78
N PHE A 166 17.27 -7.49 -10.52
CA PHE A 166 16.39 -6.44 -9.99
C PHE A 166 15.11 -6.99 -9.34
N ALA A 167 14.91 -8.31 -9.28
CA ALA A 167 13.73 -8.91 -8.68
C ALA A 167 13.63 -8.73 -7.15
N ASN A 168 14.64 -8.21 -6.43
CA ASN A 168 14.54 -8.00 -4.99
C ASN A 168 13.84 -6.67 -4.61
N ARG A 169 13.49 -6.52 -3.32
CA ARG A 169 12.83 -5.33 -2.74
C ARG A 169 13.62 -4.76 -1.57
N ILE A 170 13.34 -3.50 -1.23
CA ILE A 170 13.71 -2.93 0.09
C ILE A 170 12.45 -2.95 0.95
N ILE A 171 12.49 -3.69 2.06
CA ILE A 171 11.37 -3.83 3.00
C ILE A 171 11.35 -2.60 3.94
N PRO A 172 10.26 -1.80 3.99
CA PRO A 172 10.14 -0.68 4.92
C PRO A 172 10.22 -1.13 6.38
N ALA A 173 10.79 -0.31 7.26
CA ALA A 173 10.99 -0.67 8.66
C ALA A 173 9.67 -0.91 9.41
N ALA A 174 8.57 -0.26 8.98
CA ALA A 174 7.22 -0.59 9.41
C ALA A 174 6.85 -2.05 9.07
N ALA A 175 7.02 -2.47 7.81
CA ALA A 175 6.67 -3.81 7.35
C ALA A 175 7.48 -4.93 8.03
N LYS A 176 8.72 -4.64 8.47
CA LYS A 176 9.58 -5.62 9.18
C LYS A 176 9.01 -6.13 10.50
N THR A 177 7.95 -5.53 11.06
CA THR A 177 7.32 -6.02 12.30
C THR A 177 6.28 -7.12 12.07
N MET A 178 5.88 -7.35 10.82
CA MET A 178 5.01 -8.46 10.41
C MET A 178 5.85 -9.73 10.24
N GLU A 179 5.54 -10.79 10.99
CA GLU A 179 6.33 -12.02 11.01
C GLU A 179 6.47 -12.65 9.61
N TYR A 180 5.36 -12.73 8.90
CA TYR A 180 5.25 -13.31 7.56
C TYR A 180 5.66 -12.36 6.41
N ILE A 181 6.28 -11.21 6.68
CA ILE A 181 6.74 -10.28 5.61
C ILE A 181 7.83 -10.87 4.70
N LYS A 182 8.51 -11.95 5.13
CA LYS A 182 9.47 -12.69 4.31
C LYS A 182 8.83 -13.86 3.54
N SER A 183 7.52 -14.06 3.70
CA SER A 183 6.72 -15.17 3.18
C SER A 183 5.56 -14.67 2.29
N ASN A 184 5.68 -13.49 1.68
CA ASN A 184 4.65 -12.88 0.83
C ASN A 184 5.17 -12.53 -0.59
N ILE A 185 4.27 -12.39 -1.56
CA ILE A 185 4.60 -12.14 -2.98
C ILE A 185 5.25 -10.77 -3.14
N VAL A 186 4.87 -9.78 -2.33
CA VAL A 186 5.42 -8.42 -2.42
C VAL A 186 6.89 -8.38 -2.01
N SER A 187 7.25 -8.93 -0.83
CA SER A 187 8.53 -8.67 -0.14
C SER A 187 9.47 -9.87 -0.01
N SER A 188 9.03 -11.14 -0.18
CA SER A 188 9.96 -12.28 -0.28
C SER A 188 11.02 -12.01 -1.37
N PRO A 189 12.30 -12.37 -1.18
CA PRO A 189 13.35 -12.20 -2.20
C PRO A 189 13.11 -13.09 -3.43
N ASN A 190 13.86 -12.82 -4.51
CA ASN A 190 13.88 -13.70 -5.68
C ASN A 190 14.40 -15.09 -5.27
N GLY A 191 13.59 -16.13 -5.46
CA GLY A 191 13.89 -17.48 -4.97
C GLY A 191 12.66 -18.40 -4.93
N PRO A 192 12.80 -19.63 -4.40
CA PRO A 192 11.75 -20.65 -4.43
C PRO A 192 10.41 -20.21 -3.82
N THR A 193 10.43 -19.58 -2.64
CA THR A 193 9.21 -19.07 -1.97
C THR A 193 8.41 -18.12 -2.84
N LEU A 194 9.07 -17.16 -3.51
CA LEU A 194 8.40 -16.24 -4.42
C LEU A 194 7.74 -16.97 -5.61
N ARG A 195 8.42 -18.00 -6.16
CA ARG A 195 7.87 -18.79 -7.27
C ARG A 195 6.67 -19.63 -6.83
N LEU A 196 6.74 -20.29 -5.68
CA LEU A 196 5.64 -21.04 -5.08
C LEU A 196 4.41 -20.14 -4.87
N LEU A 197 4.58 -19.00 -4.19
CA LEU A 197 3.47 -18.10 -3.89
C LEU A 197 2.86 -17.48 -5.15
N ARG A 198 3.68 -17.09 -6.15
CA ARG A 198 3.17 -16.62 -7.44
C ARG A 198 2.47 -17.71 -8.24
N LYS A 199 2.97 -18.96 -8.22
CA LYS A 199 2.34 -20.13 -8.84
C LYS A 199 0.96 -20.38 -8.25
N ILE A 200 0.86 -20.42 -6.91
CA ILE A 200 -0.43 -20.53 -6.19
C ILE A 200 -1.37 -19.39 -6.56
N CYS A 201 -0.93 -18.14 -6.39
CA CYS A 201 -1.77 -16.97 -6.59
C CYS A 201 -2.27 -16.83 -8.03
N VAL A 202 -1.40 -16.95 -9.04
CA VAL A 202 -1.77 -16.72 -10.44
C VAL A 202 -2.48 -17.92 -11.07
N ARG A 203 -2.13 -19.16 -10.69
CA ARG A 203 -2.69 -20.38 -11.31
C ARG A 203 -3.92 -20.90 -10.57
N GLU A 204 -3.86 -20.99 -9.24
CA GLU A 204 -4.86 -21.70 -8.43
C GLU A 204 -5.93 -20.76 -7.87
N MET A 205 -5.55 -19.53 -7.50
CA MET A 205 -6.49 -18.55 -6.92
C MET A 205 -7.08 -17.65 -8.00
N LEU A 206 -6.23 -17.00 -8.79
CA LEU A 206 -6.60 -16.02 -9.82
C LEU A 206 -6.58 -16.59 -11.25
N GLY A 207 -6.48 -17.93 -11.39
CA GLY A 207 -6.66 -18.61 -12.66
C GLY A 207 -8.11 -18.51 -13.14
N LYS A 208 -8.34 -18.57 -14.47
CA LYS A 208 -9.66 -18.37 -15.08
C LYS A 208 -10.75 -19.21 -14.40
N ALA A 209 -10.56 -20.53 -14.32
CA ALA A 209 -11.54 -21.46 -13.76
C ALA A 209 -11.86 -21.17 -12.28
N SER A 210 -10.86 -20.77 -11.49
CA SER A 210 -11.03 -20.42 -10.08
C SER A 210 -11.82 -19.13 -9.89
N LEU A 211 -11.57 -18.13 -10.75
CA LEU A 211 -12.34 -16.88 -10.78
C LEU A 211 -13.77 -17.10 -11.29
N ASP A 212 -13.96 -17.97 -12.28
CA ASP A 212 -15.29 -18.37 -12.77
C ASP A 212 -16.09 -19.09 -11.66
N ARG A 213 -15.46 -20.05 -10.93
CA ARG A 213 -16.07 -20.79 -9.81
C ARG A 213 -16.62 -19.89 -8.71
N VAL A 214 -15.99 -18.75 -8.45
CA VAL A 214 -16.39 -17.79 -7.40
C VAL A 214 -17.06 -16.53 -7.95
N TYR A 215 -17.54 -16.56 -9.21
CA TYR A 215 -18.23 -15.43 -9.84
C TYR A 215 -19.43 -14.92 -9.03
N TRP A 216 -20.26 -15.83 -8.50
CA TRP A 216 -21.46 -15.49 -7.71
C TRP A 216 -21.18 -14.58 -6.51
N LEU A 217 -19.97 -14.62 -5.93
CA LEU A 217 -19.57 -13.69 -4.86
C LEU A 217 -19.39 -12.27 -5.39
N ARG A 218 -18.83 -12.11 -6.59
CA ARG A 218 -18.63 -10.81 -7.24
C ARG A 218 -19.96 -10.22 -7.71
N GLN A 219 -20.80 -11.06 -8.31
CA GLN A 219 -22.17 -10.71 -8.70
C GLN A 219 -23.00 -10.25 -7.49
N ARG A 220 -22.94 -10.97 -6.35
CA ARG A 220 -23.65 -10.62 -5.11
C ARG A 220 -23.24 -9.26 -4.55
N GLU A 221 -21.94 -9.00 -4.39
CA GLU A 221 -21.47 -7.72 -3.83
C GLU A 221 -21.69 -6.56 -4.81
N MET A 222 -21.65 -6.80 -6.13
CA MET A 222 -22.01 -5.81 -7.14
C MET A 222 -23.49 -5.45 -7.04
N LYS A 223 -24.38 -6.45 -7.07
CA LYS A 223 -25.84 -6.27 -6.91
C LYS A 223 -26.20 -5.53 -5.62
N SER A 224 -25.56 -5.90 -4.50
CA SER A 224 -25.74 -5.21 -3.21
C SER A 224 -25.28 -3.75 -3.24
N LEU A 225 -24.28 -3.39 -4.05
CA LEU A 225 -23.91 -1.99 -4.27
C LEU A 225 -24.92 -1.27 -5.17
N LEU A 226 -25.37 -1.90 -6.25
CA LEU A 226 -26.28 -1.25 -7.20
C LEU A 226 -27.63 -0.92 -6.53
N ILE A 227 -28.17 -1.83 -5.70
CA ILE A 227 -29.37 -1.55 -4.88
C ILE A 227 -29.10 -0.40 -3.91
N HIS A 228 -27.96 -0.38 -3.21
CA HIS A 228 -27.57 0.71 -2.30
C HIS A 228 -27.42 2.07 -3.03
N LEU A 229 -26.99 2.07 -4.30
CA LEU A 229 -26.91 3.28 -5.13
C LEU A 229 -28.29 3.74 -5.66
N GLU A 230 -29.24 2.83 -5.85
CA GLU A 230 -30.64 3.13 -6.15
C GLU A 230 -31.35 3.73 -4.93
N GLU A 231 -31.12 3.20 -3.72
CA GLU A 231 -31.62 3.76 -2.45
C GLU A 231 -31.12 5.20 -2.21
N MET A 232 -29.99 5.59 -2.80
CA MET A 232 -29.40 6.94 -2.78
C MET A 232 -29.63 7.74 -4.09
N ALA A 233 -30.60 7.35 -4.92
CA ALA A 233 -30.88 8.03 -6.19
C ALA A 233 -31.18 9.53 -5.97
N GLY A 234 -30.46 10.40 -6.68
CA GLY A 234 -30.55 11.85 -6.51
C GLY A 234 -29.71 12.44 -5.37
N GLU A 235 -29.12 11.63 -4.49
CA GLU A 235 -28.16 12.09 -3.47
C GLU A 235 -26.71 12.09 -3.98
N ALA A 236 -25.83 12.87 -3.34
CA ALA A 236 -24.44 13.01 -3.73
C ALA A 236 -23.54 11.99 -3.01
N VAL A 237 -22.96 11.04 -3.75
CA VAL A 237 -22.22 9.88 -3.22
C VAL A 237 -20.73 9.95 -3.54
N ASP A 238 -19.88 9.55 -2.59
CA ASP A 238 -18.43 9.36 -2.80
C ASP A 238 -18.20 8.03 -3.55
N VAL A 239 -17.95 8.12 -4.86
CA VAL A 239 -17.78 6.98 -5.76
C VAL A 239 -16.54 6.18 -5.40
N GLY A 240 -15.46 6.84 -4.98
CA GLY A 240 -14.22 6.18 -4.55
C GLY A 240 -14.42 5.34 -3.29
N ALA A 241 -15.15 5.89 -2.31
CA ALA A 241 -15.50 5.17 -1.08
C ALA A 241 -16.43 3.98 -1.36
N GLN A 242 -17.47 4.15 -2.19
CA GLN A 242 -18.38 3.05 -2.54
C GLN A 242 -17.65 1.92 -3.31
N MET A 243 -16.75 2.28 -4.24
CA MET A 243 -15.87 1.32 -4.91
C MET A 243 -14.94 0.60 -3.94
N PHE A 244 -14.31 1.32 -3.00
CA PHE A 244 -13.45 0.71 -1.99
C PHE A 244 -14.22 -0.31 -1.13
N LEU A 245 -15.45 0.04 -0.70
CA LEU A 245 -16.31 -0.86 0.08
C LEU A 245 -16.68 -2.14 -0.70
N MET A 246 -17.16 -2.00 -1.94
CA MET A 246 -17.53 -3.14 -2.79
C MET A 246 -16.33 -4.05 -3.10
N VAL A 247 -15.19 -3.49 -3.53
CA VAL A 247 -13.99 -4.29 -3.83
C VAL A 247 -13.47 -5.00 -2.57
N MET A 248 -13.48 -4.33 -1.41
CA MET A 248 -13.08 -4.93 -0.14
C MET A 248 -13.98 -6.12 0.22
N ASN A 249 -15.30 -5.98 0.07
CA ASN A 249 -16.24 -7.07 0.31
C ASN A 249 -16.06 -8.22 -0.68
N VAL A 250 -15.80 -7.92 -1.97
CA VAL A 250 -15.51 -8.92 -3.00
C VAL A 250 -14.29 -9.76 -2.64
N ILE A 251 -13.17 -9.11 -2.31
CA ILE A 251 -11.91 -9.81 -2.01
C ILE A 251 -12.06 -10.62 -0.72
N THR A 252 -12.58 -10.04 0.36
CA THR A 252 -12.80 -10.78 1.62
C THR A 252 -13.80 -11.93 1.46
N SER A 253 -14.82 -11.78 0.62
CA SER A 253 -15.74 -12.87 0.27
C SER A 253 -15.04 -13.99 -0.49
N MET A 254 -14.19 -13.69 -1.46
CA MET A 254 -13.43 -14.72 -2.20
C MET A 254 -12.34 -15.39 -1.35
N LEU A 255 -11.87 -14.73 -0.29
CA LEU A 255 -10.95 -15.33 0.69
C LEU A 255 -11.66 -16.25 1.67
N TRP A 256 -12.74 -15.81 2.33
CA TRP A 256 -13.39 -16.53 3.44
C TRP A 256 -14.92 -16.33 3.53
N GLY A 257 -15.57 -15.87 2.48
CA GLY A 257 -17.02 -15.62 2.44
C GLY A 257 -17.88 -16.87 2.64
N GLY A 258 -17.31 -18.06 2.48
CA GLY A 258 -17.90 -19.35 2.84
C GLY A 258 -17.48 -19.89 4.21
N VAL A 259 -16.78 -19.11 5.05
CA VAL A 259 -16.47 -19.44 6.45
C VAL A 259 -17.52 -18.85 7.38
N VAL A 260 -17.73 -17.53 7.27
CA VAL A 260 -18.44 -16.76 8.29
C VAL A 260 -19.95 -16.85 8.06
N GLU A 261 -20.60 -17.66 8.89
CA GLU A 261 -22.05 -17.84 8.91
C GLU A 261 -22.74 -16.64 9.59
N GLY A 262 -23.97 -16.32 9.15
CA GLY A 262 -24.69 -15.11 9.54
C GLY A 262 -24.22 -13.84 8.83
N GLU A 263 -25.16 -13.01 8.39
CA GLU A 263 -24.83 -11.77 7.65
C GLU A 263 -24.28 -10.68 8.55
N GLU A 264 -24.83 -10.51 9.75
CA GLU A 264 -24.34 -9.54 10.75
C GLU A 264 -22.89 -9.83 11.14
N LYS A 265 -22.56 -11.10 11.39
CA LYS A 265 -21.20 -11.55 11.71
C LYS A 265 -20.22 -11.29 10.56
N ARG A 266 -20.64 -11.48 9.30
CA ARG A 266 -19.85 -11.08 8.12
C ARG A 266 -19.61 -9.57 8.08
N LYS A 267 -20.65 -8.76 8.34
CA LYS A 267 -20.57 -7.30 8.37
C LYS A 267 -19.65 -6.81 9.50
N GLU A 268 -19.68 -7.43 10.68
CA GLU A 268 -18.79 -7.10 11.81
C GLU A 268 -17.34 -7.46 11.51
N VAL A 269 -17.03 -8.72 11.16
CA VAL A 269 -15.66 -9.17 10.87
C VAL A 269 -15.08 -8.42 9.66
N GLY A 270 -15.88 -8.19 8.62
CA GLY A 270 -15.48 -7.41 7.45
C GLY A 270 -15.15 -5.96 7.78
N LYS A 271 -15.92 -5.32 8.68
CA LYS A 271 -15.62 -3.98 9.19
C LYS A 271 -14.35 -3.95 10.04
N GLU A 272 -14.21 -4.86 11.00
CA GLU A 272 -13.05 -4.96 11.87
C GLU A 272 -11.75 -5.11 11.07
N PHE A 273 -11.79 -6.00 10.07
CA PHE A 273 -10.67 -6.25 9.16
C PHE A 273 -10.37 -5.05 8.25
N ARG A 274 -11.40 -4.38 7.71
CA ARG A 274 -11.24 -3.16 6.89
C ARG A 274 -10.58 -2.01 7.66
N GLU A 275 -10.96 -1.80 8.92
CA GLU A 275 -10.31 -0.82 9.80
C GLU A 275 -8.80 -1.11 9.95
N VAL A 276 -8.45 -2.37 10.26
CA VAL A 276 -7.07 -2.79 10.52
C VAL A 276 -6.20 -2.75 9.27
N VAL A 277 -6.71 -3.17 8.11
CA VAL A 277 -5.96 -3.10 6.86
C VAL A 277 -5.79 -1.65 6.39
N GLY A 278 -6.78 -0.78 6.63
CA GLY A 278 -6.65 0.66 6.41
C GLY A 278 -5.54 1.28 7.28
N ASP A 279 -5.58 1.01 8.59
CA ASP A 279 -4.52 1.42 9.53
C ASP A 279 -3.13 0.94 9.08
N ILE A 280 -2.99 -0.33 8.68
CA ILE A 280 -1.70 -0.89 8.24
C ILE A 280 -1.23 -0.23 6.94
N THR A 281 -2.12 -0.01 5.97
CA THR A 281 -1.78 0.62 4.69
C THR A 281 -1.32 2.07 4.90
N GLU A 282 -1.99 2.82 5.77
CA GLU A 282 -1.58 4.17 6.17
C GLU A 282 -0.22 4.17 6.87
N MET A 283 0.04 3.19 7.75
CA MET A 283 1.31 3.03 8.46
C MET A 283 2.47 2.54 7.57
N LEU A 284 2.19 1.84 6.46
CA LEU A 284 3.17 1.50 5.43
C LEU A 284 3.52 2.70 4.53
N GLY A 285 2.57 3.61 4.29
CA GLY A 285 2.76 4.77 3.42
C GLY A 285 3.45 5.97 4.08
N LYS A 286 3.53 6.01 5.42
CA LYS A 286 4.09 7.14 6.18
C LYS A 286 5.61 7.30 5.97
N PRO A 287 6.10 8.51 5.62
CA PRO A 287 7.54 8.79 5.57
C PRO A 287 8.23 8.50 6.91
N ASN A 288 9.26 7.66 6.87
CA ASN A 288 9.88 7.07 8.06
C ASN A 288 11.41 7.28 8.09
N LEU A 289 11.90 7.94 9.14
CA LEU A 289 13.33 8.20 9.35
C LEU A 289 14.15 6.90 9.46
N SER A 290 13.58 5.80 9.97
CA SER A 290 14.26 4.50 10.01
C SER A 290 14.66 4.01 8.61
N ASP A 291 13.86 4.28 7.58
CA ASP A 291 14.10 3.78 6.24
C ASP A 291 15.18 4.58 5.49
N PHE A 292 15.22 5.89 5.69
CA PHE A 292 16.28 6.78 5.18
C PHE A 292 17.59 6.67 5.99
N PHE A 293 17.49 6.36 7.29
CA PHE A 293 18.62 6.25 8.22
C PHE A 293 18.56 4.95 9.04
N PRO A 294 18.89 3.77 8.46
CA PRO A 294 18.75 2.47 9.13
C PRO A 294 19.50 2.30 10.46
N ARG A 295 20.48 3.16 10.77
CA ARG A 295 21.14 3.19 12.09
C ARG A 295 20.26 3.74 13.21
N LEU A 296 19.15 4.41 12.87
CA LEU A 296 18.16 4.92 13.81
C LEU A 296 16.99 3.95 14.02
N GLU A 297 16.90 2.87 13.23
CA GLU A 297 15.80 1.91 13.23
C GLU A 297 15.52 1.30 14.62
N ARG A 298 16.57 1.03 15.40
CA ARG A 298 16.46 0.53 16.78
C ARG A 298 15.67 1.45 17.72
N PHE A 299 15.60 2.76 17.44
CA PHE A 299 14.95 3.74 18.31
C PHE A 299 13.48 3.99 17.96
N ASP A 300 12.99 3.55 16.79
CA ASP A 300 11.63 3.82 16.27
C ASP A 300 11.18 5.27 16.53
N VAL A 301 11.95 6.24 16.02
CA VAL A 301 11.90 7.66 16.41
C VAL A 301 10.51 8.29 16.24
N GLN A 302 9.69 7.78 15.31
CA GLN A 302 8.31 8.25 15.05
C GLN A 302 7.23 7.34 15.69
N GLY A 303 7.61 6.28 16.40
CA GLY A 303 6.69 5.27 16.95
C GLY A 303 5.96 4.47 15.87
N ILE A 304 6.51 4.39 14.65
CA ILE A 304 5.87 3.79 13.48
C ILE A 304 5.86 2.26 13.61
N GLN A 305 6.98 1.68 14.02
CA GLN A 305 7.15 0.22 14.14
C GLN A 305 6.34 -0.31 15.34
N ARG A 306 6.27 0.45 16.43
CA ARG A 306 5.41 0.16 17.59
C ARG A 306 3.93 0.15 17.24
N LYS A 307 3.43 1.23 16.62
CA LYS A 307 2.03 1.34 16.15
C LYS A 307 1.68 0.24 15.15
N MET A 308 2.60 -0.08 14.22
CA MET A 308 2.39 -1.20 13.30
C MET A 308 2.19 -2.52 14.05
N LYS A 309 3.03 -2.82 15.06
CA LYS A 309 2.88 -4.03 15.88
C LYS A 309 1.53 -4.10 16.60
N GLU A 310 1.02 -2.98 17.11
CA GLU A 310 -0.31 -2.90 17.75
C GLU A 310 -1.44 -3.28 16.77
N LYS A 311 -1.35 -2.85 15.50
CA LYS A 311 -2.33 -3.19 14.45
C LYS A 311 -2.21 -4.64 13.99
N LEU A 312 -0.98 -5.15 13.84
CA LEU A 312 -0.72 -6.54 13.46
C LEU A 312 -1.28 -7.54 14.48
N VAL A 313 -1.22 -7.25 15.78
CA VAL A 313 -1.85 -8.12 16.81
C VAL A 313 -3.37 -8.22 16.62
N ARG A 314 -4.06 -7.14 16.20
CA ARG A 314 -5.49 -7.19 15.86
C ARG A 314 -5.73 -7.97 14.55
N LEU A 315 -4.87 -7.78 13.53
CA LEU A 315 -4.93 -8.51 12.26
C LEU A 315 -4.78 -10.03 12.45
N ASP A 316 -3.75 -10.45 13.17
CA ASP A 316 -3.45 -11.86 13.38
C ASP A 316 -4.53 -12.53 14.24
N GLY A 317 -5.13 -11.80 15.18
CA GLY A 317 -6.31 -12.24 15.93
C GLY A 317 -7.55 -12.43 15.06
N ILE A 318 -7.75 -11.62 14.01
CA ILE A 318 -8.84 -11.81 13.03
C ILE A 318 -8.55 -13.07 12.19
N PHE A 319 -7.33 -13.21 11.66
CA PHE A 319 -6.95 -14.38 10.87
C PHE A 319 -7.10 -15.68 11.68
N GLU A 320 -6.67 -15.72 12.93
CA GLU A 320 -6.78 -16.94 13.75
C GLU A 320 -8.24 -17.34 13.99
N ARG A 321 -9.14 -16.38 14.29
CA ARG A 321 -10.58 -16.66 14.43
C ARG A 321 -11.16 -17.32 13.16
N ILE A 322 -10.85 -16.77 11.99
CA ILE A 322 -11.37 -17.26 10.70
C ILE A 322 -10.76 -18.64 10.35
N ILE A 323 -9.47 -18.85 10.62
CA ILE A 323 -8.77 -20.12 10.40
C ILE A 323 -9.33 -21.21 11.35
N GLU A 324 -9.51 -20.91 12.63
CA GLU A 324 -10.13 -21.81 13.60
C GLU A 324 -11.57 -22.18 13.21
N GLU A 325 -12.38 -21.21 12.79
CA GLU A 325 -13.78 -21.44 12.40
C GLU A 325 -13.87 -22.35 11.17
N ARG A 326 -13.01 -22.15 10.16
CA ARG A 326 -12.90 -23.09 9.02
C ARG A 326 -12.37 -24.46 9.44
N LYS A 327 -11.40 -24.55 10.34
CA LYS A 327 -10.90 -25.84 10.86
C LYS A 327 -11.94 -26.60 11.71
N LYS A 328 -12.88 -25.90 12.35
CA LYS A 328 -14.01 -26.49 13.12
C LYS A 328 -15.18 -26.93 12.23
N ASN A 329 -15.50 -26.15 11.19
CA ASN A 329 -16.63 -26.44 10.29
C ASN A 329 -16.24 -27.36 9.10
N GLY A 330 -15.00 -27.86 9.06
CA GLY A 330 -14.45 -28.66 7.97
C GLY A 330 -14.64 -30.16 8.12
N GLY A 331 -15.74 -30.69 7.59
CA GLY A 331 -15.83 -32.08 7.13
C GLY A 331 -15.47 -32.19 5.64
N ASP A 332 -15.12 -33.40 5.17
CA ASP A 332 -14.53 -33.70 3.85
C ASP A 332 -15.28 -33.14 2.62
N GLY A 333 -16.55 -32.73 2.75
CA GLY A 333 -17.37 -32.17 1.66
C GLY A 333 -17.30 -30.64 1.45
N CYS A 334 -16.50 -29.88 2.22
CA CYS A 334 -16.57 -28.41 2.22
C CYS A 334 -15.31 -27.67 1.72
N GLU A 335 -14.21 -28.39 1.44
CA GLU A 335 -12.84 -27.82 1.41
C GLU A 335 -12.51 -26.83 0.27
N ASP A 336 -13.39 -26.63 -0.74
CA ASP A 336 -13.05 -25.89 -1.98
C ASP A 336 -13.93 -24.66 -2.31
N LYS A 337 -14.77 -24.20 -1.38
CA LYS A 337 -15.73 -23.11 -1.66
C LYS A 337 -15.12 -21.71 -1.79
N ASP A 338 -13.94 -21.47 -1.19
CA ASP A 338 -13.20 -20.21 -1.22
C ASP A 338 -11.68 -20.45 -1.16
N PHE A 339 -10.88 -19.38 -1.28
CA PHE A 339 -9.43 -19.50 -1.31
C PHE A 339 -8.80 -19.95 0.01
N LEU A 340 -9.43 -19.67 1.16
CA LEU A 340 -8.90 -20.15 2.45
C LEU A 340 -9.04 -21.66 2.59
N GLY A 341 -10.14 -22.26 2.11
CA GLY A 341 -10.29 -23.72 2.09
C GLY A 341 -9.18 -24.40 1.29
N PHE A 342 -8.97 -23.93 0.05
CA PHE A 342 -7.89 -24.38 -0.82
C PHE A 342 -6.51 -24.28 -0.16
N MET A 343 -6.20 -23.12 0.46
CA MET A 343 -4.90 -22.91 1.11
C MET A 343 -4.70 -23.77 2.36
N LEU A 344 -5.73 -23.96 3.19
CA LEU A 344 -5.62 -24.78 4.41
C LEU A 344 -5.45 -26.28 4.08
N ARG A 345 -6.09 -26.77 3.02
CA ARG A 345 -5.81 -28.12 2.51
C ARG A 345 -4.38 -28.23 1.98
N MET A 346 -3.91 -27.27 1.19
CA MET A 346 -2.51 -27.28 0.71
C MET A 346 -1.48 -27.27 1.86
N GLU A 347 -1.80 -26.66 3.00
CA GLU A 347 -0.98 -26.76 4.21
C GLU A 347 -1.04 -28.17 4.84
N LYS A 348 -2.25 -28.68 5.06
CA LYS A 348 -2.55 -30.01 5.64
C LYS A 348 -1.88 -31.15 4.88
N ASP A 349 -1.87 -31.07 3.55
CA ASP A 349 -1.32 -32.09 2.64
C ASP A 349 0.22 -32.00 2.50
N GLY A 350 0.89 -31.09 3.23
CA GLY A 350 2.34 -30.87 3.12
C GLY A 350 2.78 -30.24 1.79
N GLY A 351 1.86 -29.53 1.12
CA GLY A 351 2.05 -29.01 -0.23
C GLY A 351 3.20 -28.02 -0.37
N GLY A 352 3.79 -27.96 -1.57
CA GLY A 352 4.94 -27.11 -1.86
C GLY A 352 5.30 -27.05 -3.34
N ASP A 353 6.42 -26.41 -3.65
CA ASP A 353 7.03 -26.47 -4.98
C ASP A 353 8.19 -27.47 -4.94
N ASP A 354 7.99 -28.63 -5.59
CA ASP A 354 9.05 -29.62 -5.79
C ASP A 354 10.07 -29.07 -6.79
N ASN A 355 11.08 -28.42 -6.22
CA ASN A 355 12.16 -27.76 -6.92
C ASN A 355 13.13 -28.84 -7.45
N SER A 356 12.73 -29.52 -8.54
CA SER A 356 13.35 -30.74 -9.11
C SER A 356 14.84 -30.63 -9.48
N LYS A 357 15.41 -29.42 -9.41
CA LYS A 357 16.84 -29.15 -9.61
C LYS A 357 17.67 -29.05 -8.33
N SER A 358 17.05 -29.15 -7.14
CA SER A 358 17.77 -29.02 -5.85
C SER A 358 17.35 -30.02 -4.77
N GLY A 359 16.44 -30.95 -5.05
CA GLY A 359 16.03 -31.99 -4.08
C GLY A 359 15.39 -31.48 -2.78
N ALA A 360 14.94 -30.22 -2.78
CA ALA A 360 14.43 -29.52 -1.60
C ALA A 360 13.10 -28.85 -1.92
N THR A 361 12.00 -29.49 -1.50
CA THR A 361 10.64 -28.95 -1.58
C THR A 361 10.54 -27.68 -0.73
N THR A 362 9.94 -26.62 -1.27
CA THR A 362 9.64 -25.40 -0.48
C THR A 362 8.27 -25.58 0.16
N PRO A 363 8.16 -25.69 1.50
CA PRO A 363 6.90 -25.99 2.16
C PRO A 363 5.96 -24.78 2.17
N PHE A 364 4.69 -25.02 1.85
CA PHE A 364 3.60 -24.11 2.18
C PHE A 364 3.25 -24.24 3.68
N THR A 365 2.89 -23.15 4.35
CA THR A 365 2.71 -23.11 5.81
C THR A 365 1.67 -22.05 6.20
N ILE A 366 1.13 -22.10 7.42
CA ILE A 366 0.16 -21.08 7.90
C ILE A 366 0.62 -19.62 7.76
N ASN A 367 1.92 -19.35 7.85
CA ASN A 367 2.48 -18.00 7.61
C ASN A 367 2.43 -17.58 6.14
N HIS A 368 2.52 -18.53 5.20
CA HIS A 368 2.25 -18.28 3.77
C HIS A 368 0.75 -18.03 3.52
N VAL A 369 -0.15 -18.69 4.26
CA VAL A 369 -1.60 -18.42 4.20
C VAL A 369 -1.89 -16.99 4.64
N LYS A 370 -1.47 -16.59 5.85
CA LYS A 370 -1.67 -15.22 6.39
C LYS A 370 -1.06 -14.15 5.48
N ALA A 371 0.11 -14.41 4.91
CA ALA A 371 0.74 -13.56 3.90
C ALA A 371 -0.10 -13.39 2.63
N LEU A 372 -0.61 -14.47 2.04
CA LEU A 372 -1.43 -14.40 0.82
C LEU A 372 -2.76 -13.68 1.05
N LEU A 373 -3.42 -13.92 2.19
CA LEU A 373 -4.62 -13.18 2.59
C LEU A 373 -4.35 -11.67 2.62
N MET A 374 -3.23 -11.25 3.23
CA MET A 374 -2.87 -9.84 3.34
C MET A 374 -2.47 -9.21 2.00
N ASP A 375 -1.65 -9.91 1.19
CA ASP A 375 -1.20 -9.43 -0.13
C ASP A 375 -2.37 -9.23 -1.10
N MET A 376 -3.39 -10.10 -1.08
CA MET A 376 -4.55 -9.97 -1.96
C MET A 376 -5.43 -8.77 -1.59
N VAL A 377 -5.61 -8.48 -0.30
CA VAL A 377 -6.43 -7.36 0.16
C VAL A 377 -5.71 -6.04 -0.06
N VAL A 378 -4.46 -5.91 0.41
CA VAL A 378 -3.66 -4.67 0.25
C VAL A 378 -3.38 -4.38 -1.22
N GLY A 379 -3.04 -5.42 -2.00
CA GLY A 379 -2.70 -5.28 -3.41
C GLY A 379 -3.91 -5.11 -4.34
N GLY A 380 -5.08 -5.62 -3.96
CA GLY A 380 -6.28 -5.65 -4.80
C GLY A 380 -7.32 -4.57 -4.51
N THR A 381 -7.40 -4.03 -3.29
CA THR A 381 -8.52 -3.15 -2.91
C THR A 381 -8.38 -1.74 -3.49
N GLU A 382 -7.42 -0.94 -2.98
CA GLU A 382 -7.27 0.46 -3.41
C GLU A 382 -6.90 0.60 -4.89
N THR A 383 -6.12 -0.35 -5.43
CA THR A 383 -5.71 -0.34 -6.84
C THR A 383 -6.91 -0.43 -7.78
N THR A 384 -7.83 -1.34 -7.50
CA THR A 384 -9.05 -1.54 -8.28
C THR A 384 -10.04 -0.38 -8.05
N SER A 385 -10.30 0.01 -6.80
CA SER A 385 -11.29 1.05 -6.51
C SER A 385 -10.92 2.40 -7.12
N ASN A 386 -9.65 2.82 -7.00
CA ASN A 386 -9.19 4.08 -7.56
C ASN A 386 -9.20 4.04 -9.09
N THR A 387 -8.95 2.88 -9.72
CA THR A 387 -9.01 2.76 -11.19
C THR A 387 -10.43 2.99 -11.70
N VAL A 388 -11.45 2.47 -11.01
CA VAL A 388 -12.86 2.75 -11.35
C VAL A 388 -13.23 4.20 -11.03
N GLU A 389 -12.76 4.76 -9.91
CA GLU A 389 -12.97 6.17 -9.57
C GLU A 389 -12.40 7.13 -10.64
N TRP A 390 -11.17 6.88 -11.11
CA TRP A 390 -10.56 7.64 -12.21
C TRP A 390 -11.31 7.45 -13.53
N ALA A 391 -11.78 6.24 -13.84
CA ALA A 391 -12.59 5.99 -15.03
C ALA A 391 -13.91 6.76 -15.02
N MET A 392 -14.63 6.72 -13.90
CA MET A 392 -15.86 7.50 -13.71
C MET A 392 -15.58 9.00 -13.80
N ALA A 393 -14.50 9.50 -13.20
CA ALA A 393 -14.12 10.90 -13.26
C ALA A 393 -13.81 11.37 -14.69
N GLU A 394 -12.99 10.63 -15.43
CA GLU A 394 -12.61 10.98 -16.81
C GLU A 394 -13.81 10.95 -17.78
N LEU A 395 -14.76 10.04 -17.57
CA LEU A 395 -16.00 9.95 -18.35
C LEU A 395 -17.01 11.05 -17.97
N ILE A 396 -17.22 11.35 -16.67
CA ILE A 396 -18.06 12.46 -16.21
C ILE A 396 -17.53 13.80 -16.75
N GLN A 397 -16.21 13.96 -16.87
CA GLN A 397 -15.61 15.15 -17.50
C GLN A 397 -15.86 15.24 -19.02
N LYS A 398 -16.28 14.14 -19.68
CA LYS A 398 -16.41 14.02 -21.14
C LYS A 398 -17.71 13.30 -21.53
N PRO A 399 -18.89 13.96 -21.44
CA PRO A 399 -20.19 13.32 -21.66
C PRO A 399 -20.33 12.53 -22.96
N GLU A 400 -19.77 12.99 -24.08
CA GLU A 400 -19.79 12.25 -25.35
C GLU A 400 -19.02 10.90 -25.27
N MET A 401 -17.94 10.83 -24.49
CA MET A 401 -17.21 9.58 -24.25
C MET A 401 -17.98 8.65 -23.30
N MET A 402 -18.67 9.19 -22.29
CA MET A 402 -19.56 8.39 -21.44
C MET A 402 -20.71 7.79 -22.26
N LYS A 403 -21.42 8.63 -23.01
CA LYS A 403 -22.54 8.26 -23.88
C LYS A 403 -22.15 7.17 -24.88
N LYS A 404 -20.95 7.25 -25.46
CA LYS A 404 -20.40 6.22 -26.34
C LYS A 404 -20.16 4.88 -25.62
N ALA A 405 -19.72 4.89 -24.36
CA ALA A 405 -19.60 3.67 -23.55
C ALA A 405 -20.97 3.10 -23.15
N GLN A 406 -21.92 3.95 -22.78
CA GLN A 406 -23.31 3.54 -22.50
C GLN A 406 -24.00 2.96 -23.73
N GLN A 407 -23.74 3.49 -24.93
CA GLN A 407 -24.25 2.93 -26.18
C GLN A 407 -23.68 1.54 -26.49
N GLU A 408 -22.40 1.28 -26.19
CA GLU A 408 -21.82 -0.07 -26.31
C GLU A 408 -22.47 -1.04 -25.31
N LEU A 409 -22.68 -0.60 -24.06
CA LEU A 409 -23.37 -1.37 -23.02
C LEU A 409 -24.82 -1.70 -23.43
N GLU A 410 -25.60 -0.72 -23.87
CA GLU A 410 -26.99 -0.93 -24.31
C GLU A 410 -27.10 -1.88 -25.51
N GLN A 411 -26.09 -1.91 -26.41
CA GLN A 411 -26.05 -2.84 -27.55
C GLN A 411 -25.61 -4.26 -27.16
N VAL A 412 -24.69 -4.40 -26.21
CA VAL A 412 -24.10 -5.70 -25.81
C VAL A 412 -24.91 -6.42 -24.73
N VAL A 413 -25.53 -5.66 -23.82
CA VAL A 413 -26.25 -6.14 -22.63
C VAL A 413 -27.77 -6.10 -22.85
N GLY A 414 -28.27 -5.08 -23.56
CA GLY A 414 -29.71 -4.78 -23.64
C GLY A 414 -30.18 -3.92 -22.46
N LYS A 415 -31.23 -3.11 -22.68
CA LYS A 415 -31.66 -2.06 -21.75
C LYS A 415 -32.25 -2.57 -20.43
N ASP A 416 -32.85 -3.75 -20.44
CA ASP A 416 -33.63 -4.29 -19.32
C ASP A 416 -32.91 -5.46 -18.62
N ASN A 417 -31.60 -5.62 -18.88
CA ASN A 417 -30.77 -6.71 -18.37
C ASN A 417 -29.65 -6.18 -17.47
N MET A 418 -29.22 -7.00 -16.51
CA MET A 418 -28.01 -6.78 -15.72
C MET A 418 -26.73 -7.05 -16.52
N VAL A 419 -25.65 -6.39 -16.13
CA VAL A 419 -24.30 -6.69 -16.64
C VAL A 419 -23.82 -8.01 -16.04
N GLU A 420 -23.22 -8.85 -16.89
CA GLU A 420 -22.59 -10.12 -16.51
C GLU A 420 -21.11 -10.14 -16.94
N GLU A 421 -20.24 -10.88 -16.25
CA GLU A 421 -18.82 -10.99 -16.63
C GLU A 421 -18.61 -11.57 -18.04
N SER A 422 -19.58 -12.33 -18.55
CA SER A 422 -19.61 -12.87 -19.92
C SER A 422 -19.74 -11.79 -21.01
N HIS A 423 -20.18 -10.57 -20.66
CA HIS A 423 -20.32 -9.45 -21.57
C HIS A 423 -18.99 -8.72 -21.81
N LEU A 424 -18.07 -8.72 -20.82
CA LEU A 424 -16.83 -7.94 -20.86
C LEU A 424 -15.97 -8.13 -22.13
N PRO A 425 -15.79 -9.34 -22.70
CA PRO A 425 -15.00 -9.52 -23.92
C PRO A 425 -15.58 -8.85 -25.18
N LYS A 426 -16.84 -8.40 -25.13
CA LYS A 426 -17.53 -7.67 -26.22
C LYS A 426 -17.49 -6.15 -26.03
N LEU A 427 -17.15 -5.65 -24.84
CA LEU A 427 -17.14 -4.22 -24.49
C LEU A 427 -15.79 -3.60 -24.90
N THR A 428 -15.58 -3.48 -26.21
CA THR A 428 -14.33 -3.06 -26.84
C THR A 428 -13.92 -1.62 -26.49
N TYR A 429 -14.87 -0.69 -26.49
CA TYR A 429 -14.65 0.71 -26.17
C TYR A 429 -14.51 0.92 -24.66
N LEU A 430 -15.27 0.18 -23.84
CA LEU A 430 -15.05 0.18 -22.39
C LEU A 430 -13.66 -0.36 -22.02
N GLY A 431 -13.20 -1.41 -22.69
CA GLY A 431 -11.82 -1.91 -22.56
C GLY A 431 -10.77 -0.87 -22.96
N ALA A 432 -11.04 -0.09 -24.01
CA ALA A 432 -10.18 1.02 -24.44
C ALA A 432 -10.16 2.20 -23.43
N VAL A 433 -11.32 2.52 -22.84
CA VAL A 433 -11.44 3.48 -21.71
C VAL A 433 -10.56 3.04 -20.55
N ILE A 434 -10.67 1.77 -20.10
CA ILE A 434 -9.87 1.24 -18.98
C ILE A 434 -8.37 1.29 -19.29
N LYS A 435 -7.96 1.02 -20.54
CA LYS A 435 -6.55 1.16 -20.95
C LYS A 435 -6.05 2.60 -20.88
N GLU A 436 -6.86 3.58 -21.31
CA GLU A 436 -6.48 5.01 -21.23
C GLU A 436 -6.44 5.52 -19.77
N VAL A 437 -7.37 5.06 -18.92
CA VAL A 437 -7.33 5.30 -17.47
C VAL A 437 -6.03 4.75 -16.87
N LEU A 438 -5.63 3.51 -17.21
CA LEU A 438 -4.38 2.92 -16.73
C LEU A 438 -3.12 3.55 -17.37
N ARG A 439 -3.23 4.20 -18.53
CA ARG A 439 -2.15 5.01 -19.09
C ARG A 439 -1.94 6.27 -18.26
N LEU A 440 -3.00 7.07 -18.05
CA LEU A 440 -2.93 8.36 -17.38
C LEU A 440 -2.85 8.25 -15.85
N HIS A 441 -3.60 7.35 -15.23
CA HIS A 441 -3.63 7.18 -13.77
C HIS A 441 -3.16 5.78 -13.38
N PRO A 442 -1.89 5.39 -13.69
CA PRO A 442 -1.37 4.09 -13.33
C PRO A 442 -1.35 3.96 -11.81
N ALA A 443 -2.03 2.94 -11.28
CA ALA A 443 -2.24 2.76 -9.84
C ALA A 443 -0.95 2.82 -9.01
N LEU A 444 0.18 2.34 -9.57
CA LEU A 444 1.52 2.44 -8.98
C LEU A 444 2.46 3.26 -9.90
N PRO A 445 2.47 4.61 -9.83
CA PRO A 445 3.10 5.47 -10.83
C PRO A 445 4.64 5.38 -10.88
N LEU A 446 5.26 4.87 -9.80
CA LEU A 446 6.70 4.59 -9.69
C LEU A 446 7.02 3.07 -9.61
N LEU A 447 5.99 2.23 -9.79
CA LEU A 447 5.93 0.81 -9.40
C LEU A 447 6.28 0.56 -7.91
N VAL A 448 6.25 -0.70 -7.47
CA VAL A 448 6.92 -1.10 -6.23
C VAL A 448 8.44 -0.99 -6.46
N PRO A 449 9.22 -0.34 -5.58
CA PRO A 449 10.65 -0.13 -5.83
C PRO A 449 11.46 -1.44 -5.92
N HIS A 450 12.32 -1.51 -6.93
CA HIS A 450 13.24 -2.62 -7.18
C HIS A 450 14.54 -2.46 -6.39
N CYS A 451 15.30 -3.55 -6.25
CA CYS A 451 16.57 -3.61 -5.54
C CYS A 451 17.49 -4.61 -6.26
N PRO A 452 18.69 -4.22 -6.71
CA PRO A 452 19.61 -5.14 -7.38
C PRO A 452 20.32 -6.04 -6.36
N ASN A 453 20.30 -7.34 -6.64
CA ASN A 453 20.99 -8.38 -5.89
C ASN A 453 22.52 -8.30 -6.02
N SER A 454 23.04 -7.75 -7.11
CA SER A 454 24.46 -7.48 -7.36
C SER A 454 24.67 -6.16 -8.10
N THR A 455 25.85 -5.55 -7.94
CA THR A 455 26.23 -4.35 -8.69
C THR A 455 26.32 -4.69 -10.18
N CYS A 456 25.68 -3.87 -11.00
CA CYS A 456 25.56 -4.06 -12.45
C CYS A 456 25.69 -2.72 -13.19
N THR A 457 25.56 -2.77 -14.51
CA THR A 457 25.53 -1.58 -15.38
C THR A 457 24.14 -1.47 -16.02
N ILE A 458 23.62 -0.25 -16.16
CA ILE A 458 22.41 0.07 -16.94
C ILE A 458 22.74 1.31 -17.78
N ASN A 459 22.58 1.24 -19.10
CA ASN A 459 22.96 2.30 -20.06
C ASN A 459 24.31 2.99 -19.73
N GLY A 460 25.37 2.19 -19.57
CA GLY A 460 26.74 2.66 -19.26
C GLY A 460 26.98 3.12 -17.81
N TYR A 461 25.94 3.31 -17.00
CA TYR A 461 26.05 3.73 -15.60
C TYR A 461 26.13 2.56 -14.61
N THR A 462 26.99 2.67 -13.60
CA THR A 462 27.08 1.71 -12.49
C THR A 462 25.86 1.84 -11.57
N ILE A 463 25.19 0.71 -11.32
CA ILE A 463 24.02 0.57 -10.44
C ILE A 463 24.42 -0.31 -9.25
N PRO A 464 24.71 0.27 -8.06
CA PRO A 464 25.24 -0.50 -6.93
C PRO A 464 24.23 -1.47 -6.30
N GLN A 465 24.72 -2.64 -5.87
CA GLN A 465 23.97 -3.59 -5.04
C GLN A 465 23.23 -2.89 -3.88
N GLY A 466 21.96 -3.25 -3.65
CA GLY A 466 21.19 -2.70 -2.53
C GLY A 466 20.71 -1.25 -2.68
N SER A 467 20.89 -0.62 -3.85
CA SER A 467 20.24 0.66 -4.17
C SER A 467 18.72 0.50 -4.37
N GLN A 468 17.94 1.52 -4.05
CA GLN A 468 16.52 1.55 -4.40
C GLN A 468 16.35 1.96 -5.85
N VAL A 469 15.53 1.26 -6.63
CA VAL A 469 15.28 1.58 -8.05
C VAL A 469 13.80 1.82 -8.27
N PHE A 470 13.44 3.04 -8.67
CA PHE A 470 12.08 3.45 -9.04
C PHE A 470 11.95 3.46 -10.56
N VAL A 471 10.82 3.00 -11.09
CA VAL A 471 10.51 3.05 -12.52
C VAL A 471 9.27 3.91 -12.72
N ASN A 472 9.47 5.12 -13.23
CA ASN A 472 8.44 6.14 -13.37
C ASN A 472 7.55 5.87 -14.59
N VAL A 473 6.65 4.90 -14.43
CA VAL A 473 5.63 4.52 -15.42
C VAL A 473 4.77 5.72 -15.79
N TRP A 474 4.41 6.57 -14.81
CA TRP A 474 3.63 7.79 -15.06
C TRP A 474 4.32 8.75 -16.04
N ALA A 475 5.66 8.86 -15.99
CA ALA A 475 6.42 9.66 -16.95
C ALA A 475 6.47 9.01 -18.34
N ILE A 476 6.75 7.70 -18.42
CA ILE A 476 6.86 6.97 -19.69
C ILE A 476 5.51 6.95 -20.43
N HIS A 477 4.41 6.75 -19.70
CA HIS A 477 3.04 6.83 -20.23
C HIS A 477 2.60 8.25 -20.66
N ARG A 478 3.40 9.28 -20.36
CA ARG A 478 3.18 10.69 -20.74
C ARG A 478 4.29 11.28 -21.62
N ASP A 479 5.21 10.46 -22.12
CA ASP A 479 6.28 10.94 -22.98
C ASP A 479 5.73 11.34 -24.37
N PRO A 480 5.85 12.60 -24.81
CA PRO A 480 5.40 13.03 -26.14
C PRO A 480 6.19 12.38 -27.29
N ALA A 481 7.35 11.78 -27.04
CA ALA A 481 8.06 10.98 -28.03
C ALA A 481 7.45 9.57 -28.24
N ILE A 482 6.49 9.19 -27.38
CA ILE A 482 5.82 7.87 -27.39
C ILE A 482 4.32 8.02 -27.67
N TRP A 483 3.69 9.06 -27.11
CA TRP A 483 2.24 9.26 -27.14
C TRP A 483 1.90 10.65 -27.69
N GLU A 484 1.21 10.69 -28.83
CA GLU A 484 0.56 11.91 -29.37
C GLU A 484 -0.35 12.54 -28.30
N ASN A 485 -0.29 13.86 -28.10
CA ASN A 485 -1.06 14.59 -27.09
C ASN A 485 -1.12 13.85 -25.73
N PRO A 486 0.02 13.65 -25.05
CA PRO A 486 0.15 12.64 -23.99
C PRO A 486 -0.69 12.92 -22.74
N LEU A 487 -1.22 14.14 -22.58
CA LEU A 487 -2.05 14.56 -21.46
C LEU A 487 -3.56 14.52 -21.78
N GLU A 488 -3.95 14.29 -23.04
CA GLU A 488 -5.36 14.12 -23.42
C GLU A 488 -5.81 12.69 -23.15
N PHE A 489 -6.94 12.55 -22.46
CA PHE A 489 -7.68 11.29 -22.34
C PHE A 489 -8.45 11.03 -23.65
N LYS A 490 -8.01 10.04 -24.41
CA LYS A 490 -8.48 9.68 -25.76
C LYS A 490 -8.49 8.14 -25.89
N PRO A 491 -9.56 7.45 -25.46
CA PRO A 491 -9.66 5.97 -25.52
C PRO A 491 -9.41 5.38 -26.91
N GLU A 492 -9.68 6.13 -27.97
CA GLU A 492 -9.47 5.76 -29.38
C GLU A 492 -8.06 5.23 -29.69
N ARG A 493 -7.04 5.62 -28.90
CA ARG A 493 -5.66 5.08 -28.97
C ARG A 493 -5.57 3.56 -28.88
N PHE A 494 -6.57 2.93 -28.24
CA PHE A 494 -6.60 1.49 -27.94
C PHE A 494 -7.63 0.71 -28.76
N LEU A 495 -8.18 1.31 -29.83
CA LEU A 495 -9.10 0.66 -30.76
C LEU A 495 -8.38 0.14 -32.02
N GLY A 496 -9.07 -0.69 -32.80
CA GLY A 496 -8.57 -1.21 -34.07
C GLY A 496 -7.37 -2.15 -33.94
N ILE A 497 -6.59 -2.28 -35.02
CA ILE A 497 -5.46 -3.22 -35.12
C ILE A 497 -4.32 -2.82 -34.15
N ASP A 498 -3.99 -1.54 -34.04
CA ASP A 498 -3.02 -1.07 -33.05
C ASP A 498 -3.52 -1.28 -31.61
N GLY A 499 -4.83 -1.24 -31.38
CA GLY A 499 -5.47 -1.54 -30.11
C GLY A 499 -5.16 -2.94 -29.55
N SER A 500 -4.93 -3.94 -30.40
CA SER A 500 -4.57 -5.30 -29.98
C SER A 500 -3.09 -5.46 -29.59
N LYS A 501 -2.23 -4.47 -29.92
CA LYS A 501 -0.82 -4.44 -29.51
C LYS A 501 -0.64 -4.09 -28.03
N TRP A 502 -1.62 -3.38 -27.47
CA TRP A 502 -1.57 -2.83 -26.12
C TRP A 502 -2.26 -3.78 -25.12
N ASP A 503 -1.51 -4.77 -24.64
CA ASP A 503 -1.96 -5.73 -23.63
C ASP A 503 -1.39 -5.42 -22.23
N PHE A 504 -1.69 -6.29 -21.26
CA PHE A 504 -1.17 -6.21 -19.90
C PHE A 504 -0.03 -7.21 -19.61
N THR A 505 0.57 -7.85 -20.63
CA THR A 505 1.66 -8.82 -20.40
C THR A 505 2.99 -8.15 -20.05
N GLY A 506 3.06 -6.81 -20.12
CA GLY A 506 4.26 -6.03 -19.82
C GLY A 506 5.41 -6.24 -20.82
N ASN A 507 5.12 -6.70 -22.05
CA ASN A 507 6.13 -6.92 -23.08
C ASN A 507 6.48 -5.62 -23.84
N ASP A 508 5.53 -4.70 -24.02
CA ASP A 508 5.77 -3.39 -24.63
C ASP A 508 6.05 -2.32 -23.55
N PHE A 509 7.31 -1.89 -23.45
CA PHE A 509 7.76 -0.94 -22.43
C PHE A 509 7.30 0.52 -22.67
N ARG A 510 6.43 0.75 -23.66
CA ARG A 510 5.71 2.02 -23.85
C ARG A 510 4.37 2.03 -23.10
N TYR A 511 3.82 0.86 -22.77
CA TYR A 511 2.56 0.67 -22.05
C TYR A 511 2.62 -0.55 -21.12
N PHE A 512 2.89 -0.33 -19.83
CA PHE A 512 3.08 -1.42 -18.86
C PHE A 512 2.55 -1.06 -17.45
N PRO A 513 1.25 -0.71 -17.31
CA PRO A 513 0.67 -0.23 -16.04
C PRO A 513 0.78 -1.22 -14.87
N PHE A 514 0.90 -2.52 -15.17
CA PHE A 514 1.05 -3.60 -14.19
C PHE A 514 2.51 -4.04 -13.95
N GLY A 515 3.49 -3.31 -14.48
CA GLY A 515 4.92 -3.68 -14.43
C GLY A 515 5.32 -4.72 -15.47
N SER A 516 6.47 -5.37 -15.27
CA SER A 516 6.99 -6.42 -16.16
C SER A 516 7.93 -7.40 -15.42
N GLY A 517 8.35 -8.46 -16.11
CA GLY A 517 9.30 -9.48 -15.65
C GLY A 517 8.80 -10.30 -14.45
N ARG A 518 9.74 -10.91 -13.69
CA ARG A 518 9.48 -11.69 -12.46
C ARG A 518 8.55 -11.03 -11.43
N ARG A 519 8.39 -9.71 -11.45
CA ARG A 519 7.58 -8.92 -10.51
C ARG A 519 6.37 -8.22 -11.14
N ILE A 520 5.99 -8.56 -12.37
CA ILE A 520 4.70 -8.15 -12.95
C ILE A 520 3.55 -8.49 -11.99
N CYS A 521 2.51 -7.66 -11.94
CA CYS A 521 1.39 -7.83 -11.02
C CYS A 521 0.80 -9.25 -11.10
N ALA A 522 0.61 -9.92 -9.96
CA ALA A 522 -0.06 -11.22 -9.90
C ALA A 522 -1.59 -11.09 -10.03
N GLY A 523 -2.14 -9.91 -9.72
CA GLY A 523 -3.57 -9.63 -9.69
C GLY A 523 -4.22 -9.28 -11.02
N ILE A 524 -3.51 -9.33 -12.16
CA ILE A 524 -4.04 -8.87 -13.47
C ILE A 524 -5.39 -9.51 -13.82
N PRO A 525 -5.58 -10.85 -13.77
CA PRO A 525 -6.85 -11.48 -14.17
C PRO A 525 -8.05 -11.11 -13.27
N MET A 526 -7.77 -10.63 -12.05
CA MET A 526 -8.76 -10.16 -11.07
C MET A 526 -9.08 -8.68 -11.27
N ALA A 527 -8.06 -7.87 -11.54
CA ALA A 527 -8.20 -6.44 -11.84
C ALA A 527 -8.96 -6.22 -13.17
N GLU A 528 -8.62 -6.97 -14.23
CA GLU A 528 -9.35 -6.92 -15.52
C GLU A 528 -10.84 -7.19 -15.33
N ARG A 529 -11.20 -8.23 -14.56
CA ARG A 529 -12.59 -8.56 -14.26
C ARG A 529 -13.27 -7.48 -13.45
N ILE A 530 -12.75 -7.10 -12.28
CA ILE A 530 -13.48 -6.20 -11.39
C ILE A 530 -13.54 -4.77 -11.93
N VAL A 531 -12.45 -4.24 -12.51
CA VAL A 531 -12.49 -2.90 -13.12
C VAL A 531 -13.48 -2.87 -14.30
N GLY A 532 -13.46 -3.89 -15.16
CA GLY A 532 -14.42 -4.04 -16.26
C GLY A 532 -15.86 -4.17 -15.76
N TYR A 533 -16.11 -5.09 -14.84
CA TYR A 533 -17.44 -5.41 -14.32
C TYR A 533 -18.06 -4.26 -13.52
N ALA A 534 -17.30 -3.62 -12.63
CA ALA A 534 -17.76 -2.48 -11.86
C ALA A 534 -18.07 -1.27 -12.75
N LEU A 535 -17.14 -0.91 -13.65
CA LEU A 535 -17.34 0.24 -14.54
C LEU A 535 -18.51 0.01 -15.50
N ALA A 536 -18.64 -1.20 -16.07
CA ALA A 536 -19.77 -1.57 -16.90
C ALA A 536 -21.10 -1.46 -16.13
N SER A 537 -21.16 -2.02 -14.91
CA SER A 537 -22.37 -1.99 -14.08
C SER A 537 -22.79 -0.57 -13.71
N LEU A 538 -21.85 0.27 -13.24
CA LEU A 538 -22.15 1.65 -12.87
C LEU A 538 -22.71 2.47 -14.05
N LEU A 539 -22.11 2.36 -15.24
CA LEU A 539 -22.51 3.13 -16.43
C LEU A 539 -23.79 2.61 -17.10
N HIS A 540 -24.06 1.30 -16.96
CA HIS A 540 -25.28 0.68 -17.50
C HIS A 540 -26.49 0.93 -16.60
N SER A 541 -26.32 0.75 -15.29
CA SER A 541 -27.41 0.87 -14.31
C SER A 541 -27.81 2.32 -14.00
N PHE A 542 -26.94 3.31 -14.21
CA PHE A 542 -27.18 4.70 -13.84
C PHE A 542 -26.63 5.70 -14.86
N ASP A 543 -27.32 6.85 -14.97
CA ASP A 543 -26.72 8.10 -15.46
C ASP A 543 -26.07 8.84 -14.29
N TRP A 544 -24.95 9.52 -14.55
CA TRP A 544 -24.09 10.11 -13.51
C TRP A 544 -23.87 11.60 -13.74
N ASN A 545 -24.31 12.41 -12.78
CA ASN A 545 -24.16 13.87 -12.81
C ASN A 545 -23.25 14.37 -11.68
N LEU A 546 -22.64 15.54 -11.88
CA LEU A 546 -21.97 16.27 -10.80
C LEU A 546 -23.02 17.05 -9.98
N PRO A 547 -22.85 17.21 -8.65
CA PRO A 547 -23.69 18.10 -7.85
C PRO A 547 -23.64 19.55 -8.38
N GLU A 548 -24.75 20.28 -8.26
CA GLU A 548 -24.89 21.62 -8.87
C GLU A 548 -23.77 22.59 -8.44
N GLY A 549 -23.26 23.36 -9.40
CA GLY A 549 -22.19 24.34 -9.18
C GLY A 549 -20.79 23.75 -8.94
N THR A 550 -20.64 22.43 -8.79
CA THR A 550 -19.32 21.80 -8.61
C THR A 550 -18.54 21.73 -9.92
N LYS A 551 -17.20 21.72 -9.81
CA LYS A 551 -16.28 21.43 -10.92
C LYS A 551 -15.42 20.25 -10.51
N LEU A 552 -15.27 19.27 -11.40
CA LEU A 552 -14.49 18.09 -11.13
C LEU A 552 -12.98 18.42 -11.10
N ASP A 553 -12.35 18.07 -9.98
CA ASP A 553 -10.91 18.12 -9.81
C ASP A 553 -10.30 16.80 -10.33
N LEU A 554 -9.37 16.90 -11.29
CA LEU A 554 -8.59 15.77 -11.82
C LEU A 554 -7.15 15.76 -11.29
N SER A 555 -6.84 16.55 -10.26
CA SER A 555 -5.52 16.54 -9.63
C SER A 555 -5.25 15.24 -8.87
N GLU A 556 -4.00 14.81 -8.93
CA GLU A 556 -3.50 13.58 -8.34
C GLU A 556 -2.90 13.84 -6.95
N ARG A 557 -2.95 12.82 -6.09
CA ARG A 557 -2.22 12.77 -4.81
C ARG A 557 -1.44 11.46 -4.72
N PHE A 558 -0.14 11.57 -4.52
CA PHE A 558 0.77 10.44 -4.39
C PHE A 558 0.59 9.67 -3.07
N GLY A 559 0.95 8.39 -3.09
CA GLY A 559 0.84 7.46 -1.97
C GLY A 559 1.45 6.11 -2.33
N ILE A 560 1.04 5.03 -1.63
CA ILE A 560 1.31 3.67 -2.10
C ILE A 560 0.59 3.43 -3.43
N VAL A 561 -0.69 3.80 -3.48
CA VAL A 561 -1.52 3.82 -4.68
C VAL A 561 -1.84 5.27 -5.03
N LEU A 562 -1.81 5.61 -6.32
CA LEU A 562 -2.22 6.92 -6.83
C LEU A 562 -3.71 7.14 -6.57
N LYS A 563 -4.06 8.30 -5.99
CA LYS A 563 -5.43 8.69 -5.65
C LYS A 563 -5.78 10.02 -6.29
N LYS A 564 -7.06 10.33 -6.44
CA LYS A 564 -7.50 11.72 -6.62
C LYS A 564 -7.10 12.52 -5.37
N ALA A 565 -6.78 13.81 -5.53
CA ALA A 565 -6.56 14.69 -4.37
C ALA A 565 -7.91 14.98 -3.66
N THR A 566 -8.92 15.31 -4.46
CA THR A 566 -10.34 15.43 -4.09
C THR A 566 -11.12 14.19 -4.55
N PRO A 567 -11.86 13.47 -3.69
CA PRO A 567 -12.66 12.32 -4.10
C PRO A 567 -13.71 12.66 -5.16
N LEU A 568 -14.08 11.68 -6.00
CA LEU A 568 -15.21 11.84 -6.93
C LEU A 568 -16.53 11.77 -6.16
N VAL A 569 -17.19 12.91 -5.99
CA VAL A 569 -18.58 12.99 -5.55
C VAL A 569 -19.49 13.19 -6.76
N ALA A 570 -20.45 12.29 -6.95
CA ALA A 570 -21.39 12.30 -8.08
C ALA A 570 -22.79 11.88 -7.63
N VAL A 571 -23.80 12.17 -8.45
CA VAL A 571 -25.21 11.83 -8.22
C VAL A 571 -25.64 10.72 -9.19
N PRO A 572 -26.04 9.53 -8.69
CA PRO A 572 -26.60 8.48 -9.52
C PRO A 572 -28.08 8.77 -9.84
N THR A 573 -28.50 8.47 -11.06
CA THR A 573 -29.90 8.47 -11.51
C THR A 573 -30.21 7.11 -12.16
N PRO A 574 -31.11 6.27 -11.60
CA PRO A 574 -31.36 4.93 -12.11
C PRO A 574 -31.83 4.90 -13.58
N LYS A 575 -31.23 4.01 -14.36
CA LYS A 575 -31.66 3.66 -15.73
C LYS A 575 -32.43 2.33 -15.79
N LEU A 576 -32.09 1.41 -14.90
CA LEU A 576 -32.78 0.13 -14.71
C LEU A 576 -33.90 0.29 -13.66
N SER A 577 -34.91 -0.58 -13.72
CA SER A 577 -35.92 -0.66 -12.66
C SER A 577 -35.39 -1.44 -11.45
N HIS A 578 -35.97 -1.17 -10.28
CA HIS A 578 -35.73 -1.94 -9.07
C HIS A 578 -35.91 -3.45 -9.28
N GLU A 579 -36.88 -3.88 -10.09
CA GLU A 579 -37.12 -5.29 -10.39
C GLU A 579 -35.93 -5.95 -11.11
N VAL A 580 -35.26 -5.24 -12.03
CA VAL A 580 -34.04 -5.73 -12.70
C VAL A 580 -32.85 -5.72 -11.74
N LEU A 581 -32.70 -4.66 -10.94
CA LEU A 581 -31.63 -4.56 -9.93
C LEU A 581 -31.79 -5.59 -8.78
N ALA A 582 -33.02 -6.00 -8.47
CA ALA A 582 -33.36 -6.99 -7.46
C ALA A 582 -33.41 -8.44 -7.97
N SER A 583 -33.43 -8.67 -9.30
CA SER A 583 -33.39 -10.01 -9.94
C SER A 583 -32.06 -10.73 -9.74
#